data_AF-A0A9Q8UWC4-F1
#
_entry.id   AF-A0A9Q8UWC4-F1
#
_cell.length_a   1.000
_cell.length_b   1.000
_cell.length_c   1.000
_cell.angle_alpha   90.00
_cell.angle_beta   90.00
_cell.angle_gamma   90.00
#
_symmetry.space_group_name_H-M   'P 1'
#
loop_
_entity.id
_entity.type
_entity.pdbx_description
1 polymer ?
#
loop_
_entity_poly.entity_id
_entity_poly.type
_entity_poly.pdbx_seq_one_letter_code
_entity_poly.pdbx_strand_id
1 'polypeptide(L)'
;MAPMARFKQTGAAKRQPYEVKGSPGKGNGVLATRAIEPGTVIMKDKVAILIKKDPPTVQPTDVIKAVASLSTSDQARFFALHEGSRPYSSQAFRIYKANAFGSKGESRLFLKISLINHSCVPNAEISDSNKDDDDTDHVFAIKHIATGEEIFINYIGQSETMIRGHRQTVARIYYGFLCSCTACRLPGQEQQLSDRRRQLIAVLSNALEGFQPPIARYFDGLARLTPEQAEDPRVLNGIPRFPLSSALTLQQKTAYHALLGHLLVAENFAGFKVATAFSNAAETLVHQMDQLVESHMLVYPTSTRLATLWMGKALQIMDSARGQASEEYKYIAQTWEFMKESNPMIAGMLYASKVTRGKEGSYALRVIERGGGAVEMKELTEAEAKGVVRGQK
;
A
#
# COMPACT_ATOMS: atom_id res chain seq x y z
N MET A 1 34.96 -4.35 -50.37
CA MET A 1 34.89 -3.67 -49.06
C MET A 1 34.40 -2.25 -49.29
N ALA A 2 33.11 -2.00 -49.04
CA ALA A 2 32.51 -0.68 -49.08
C ALA A 2 32.27 -0.20 -47.64
N PRO A 3 32.51 1.08 -47.31
CA PRO A 3 32.46 1.54 -45.94
C PRO A 3 31.01 1.67 -45.45
N MET A 4 30.76 1.14 -44.25
CA MET A 4 29.49 1.29 -43.54
C MET A 4 29.17 2.76 -43.28
N ALA A 5 28.02 3.20 -43.76
CA ALA A 5 27.46 4.51 -43.46
C ALA A 5 27.17 4.61 -41.96
N ARG A 6 27.86 5.52 -41.27
CA ARG A 6 27.55 5.93 -39.90
C ARG A 6 26.24 6.71 -39.90
N PHE A 7 25.16 6.08 -39.44
CA PHE A 7 23.96 6.79 -39.02
C PHE A 7 24.28 7.61 -37.76
N LYS A 8 24.29 8.95 -37.92
CA LYS A 8 24.24 9.88 -36.78
C LYS A 8 22.89 9.74 -36.10
N GLN A 9 22.86 9.19 -34.89
CA GLN A 9 21.68 9.29 -34.01
C GLN A 9 21.52 10.73 -33.56
N THR A 10 20.54 11.42 -34.16
CA THR A 10 20.01 12.69 -33.67
C THR A 10 18.87 12.42 -32.68
N GLY A 11 19.02 12.91 -31.45
CA GLY A 11 17.98 12.90 -30.41
C GLY A 11 18.27 11.91 -29.28
N ALA A 12 18.70 12.41 -28.12
CA ALA A 12 18.81 11.61 -26.91
C ALA A 12 17.40 11.20 -26.44
N ALA A 13 16.92 10.04 -26.91
CA ALA A 13 15.79 9.37 -26.27
C ALA A 13 16.15 9.23 -24.78
N LYS A 14 15.32 9.79 -23.89
CA LYS A 14 15.49 9.60 -22.44
C LYS A 14 15.57 8.09 -22.19
N ARG A 15 16.76 7.59 -21.87
CA ARG A 15 16.97 6.17 -21.58
C ARG A 15 16.01 5.78 -20.46
N GLN A 16 15.35 4.64 -20.61
CA GLN A 16 14.47 4.10 -19.58
C GLN A 16 15.26 3.97 -18.26
N PRO A 17 14.64 4.23 -17.10
CA PRO A 17 15.33 4.18 -15.81
C PRO A 17 15.65 2.74 -15.35
N TYR A 18 15.42 1.75 -16.21
CA TYR A 18 15.65 0.34 -15.94
C TYR A 18 16.21 -0.38 -17.16
N GLU A 19 16.75 -1.56 -16.92
CA GLU A 19 17.17 -2.54 -17.92
C GLU A 19 16.72 -3.95 -17.47
N VAL A 20 16.58 -4.86 -18.42
CA VAL A 20 16.27 -6.27 -18.14
C VAL A 20 17.55 -7.08 -18.24
N LYS A 21 17.89 -7.81 -17.19
CA LYS A 21 19.09 -8.67 -17.11
C LYS A 21 18.73 -10.04 -16.55
N GLY A 22 19.60 -11.03 -16.75
CA GLY A 22 19.47 -12.31 -16.06
C GLY A 22 19.54 -12.11 -14.54
N SER A 23 18.60 -12.70 -13.81
CA SER A 23 18.49 -12.67 -12.35
C SER A 23 18.77 -14.07 -11.79
N PRO A 24 19.85 -14.26 -11.01
CA PRO A 24 20.24 -15.59 -10.53
C PRO A 24 19.11 -16.34 -9.81
N GLY A 25 18.75 -17.51 -10.34
CA GLY A 25 17.69 -18.37 -9.80
C GLY A 25 16.25 -17.86 -10.03
N LYS A 26 16.05 -16.78 -10.79
CA LYS A 26 14.73 -16.17 -11.08
C LYS A 26 14.45 -15.93 -12.57
N GLY A 27 15.36 -16.35 -13.46
CA GLY A 27 15.24 -16.08 -14.89
C GLY A 27 15.74 -14.67 -15.22
N ASN A 28 14.83 -13.75 -15.54
CA ASN A 28 15.14 -12.34 -15.79
C ASN A 28 14.76 -11.49 -14.57
N GLY A 29 15.35 -10.30 -14.48
CA GLY A 29 15.02 -9.28 -13.49
C GLY A 29 15.10 -7.89 -14.11
N VAL A 30 14.33 -6.97 -13.54
CA VAL A 30 14.31 -5.56 -13.94
C VAL A 30 15.19 -4.78 -12.96
N LEU A 31 16.29 -4.21 -13.43
CA LEU A 31 17.27 -3.52 -12.59
C LEU A 31 17.30 -2.03 -12.93
N ALA A 32 17.48 -1.18 -11.93
CA ALA A 32 17.57 0.26 -12.11
C ALA A 32 18.90 0.65 -12.80
N THR A 33 18.85 1.50 -13.84
CA THR A 33 20.05 1.98 -14.57
C THR A 33 20.65 3.25 -13.95
N ARG A 34 19.96 3.82 -12.97
CA ARG A 34 20.33 5.00 -12.17
C ARG A 34 19.56 4.97 -10.86
N ALA A 35 19.91 5.82 -9.91
CA ALA A 35 19.10 6.02 -8.72
C ALA A 35 17.69 6.51 -9.09
N ILE A 36 16.68 5.96 -8.43
CA ILE A 36 15.26 6.28 -8.62
C ILE A 36 14.68 6.70 -7.28
N GLU A 37 14.21 7.94 -7.20
CA GLU A 37 13.53 8.44 -6.02
C GLU A 37 12.09 7.93 -5.95
N PRO A 38 11.53 7.75 -4.75
CA PRO A 38 10.11 7.46 -4.58
C PRO A 38 9.20 8.40 -5.38
N GLY A 39 8.02 7.92 -5.77
CA GLY A 39 7.06 8.64 -6.60
C GLY A 39 7.41 8.69 -8.09
N THR A 40 8.65 8.35 -8.47
CA THR A 40 9.06 8.33 -9.88
C THR A 40 8.36 7.19 -10.63
N VAL A 41 7.74 7.51 -11.77
CA VAL A 41 7.25 6.50 -12.73
C VAL A 41 8.45 5.80 -13.39
N ILE A 42 8.59 4.51 -13.09
CA ILE A 42 9.65 3.63 -13.61
C ILE A 42 9.27 3.10 -14.98
N MET A 43 8.03 2.64 -15.12
CA MET A 43 7.55 1.90 -16.30
C MET A 43 6.11 2.32 -16.62
N LYS A 44 5.83 2.43 -17.92
CA LYS A 44 4.48 2.47 -18.48
C LYS A 44 4.30 1.29 -19.40
N ASP A 45 3.21 0.53 -19.22
CA ASP A 45 2.96 -0.66 -20.01
C ASP A 45 1.50 -0.79 -20.38
N LYS A 46 1.26 -0.89 -21.69
CA LYS A 46 -0.09 -1.07 -22.23
C LYS A 46 -0.48 -2.54 -22.10
N VAL A 47 -1.75 -2.78 -21.79
CA VAL A 47 -2.29 -4.15 -21.69
C VAL A 47 -2.08 -4.87 -23.03
N ALA A 48 -1.51 -6.06 -22.96
CA ALA A 48 -1.36 -6.92 -24.13
C ALA A 48 -2.54 -7.89 -24.23
N ILE A 49 -2.95 -8.47 -23.11
CA ILE A 49 -4.10 -9.37 -23.03
C ILE A 49 -5.06 -8.82 -21.99
N LEU A 50 -6.29 -8.53 -22.40
CA LEU A 50 -7.41 -8.17 -21.53
C LEU A 50 -8.51 -9.22 -21.70
N ILE A 51 -8.86 -9.90 -20.61
CA ILE A 51 -9.95 -10.89 -20.57
C ILE A 51 -10.96 -10.44 -19.52
N LYS A 52 -12.20 -10.17 -19.95
CA LYS A 52 -13.31 -9.73 -19.08
C LYS A 52 -13.93 -10.91 -18.32
N LYS A 53 -13.11 -11.61 -17.54
CA LYS A 53 -13.50 -12.69 -16.63
C LYS A 53 -12.62 -12.63 -15.39
N ASP A 54 -13.21 -12.89 -14.22
CA ASP A 54 -12.44 -13.09 -13.00
C ASP A 54 -11.65 -14.41 -13.07
N PRO A 55 -10.39 -14.45 -12.61
CA PRO A 55 -9.80 -15.71 -12.14
C PRO A 55 -10.68 -16.23 -11.00
N PRO A 56 -11.14 -17.51 -10.98
CA PRO A 56 -10.64 -18.71 -11.66
C PRO A 56 -11.37 -19.09 -12.97
N THR A 57 -12.28 -18.24 -13.48
CA THR A 57 -13.20 -18.61 -14.56
C THR A 57 -12.58 -18.53 -15.97
N VAL A 58 -11.42 -17.88 -16.11
CA VAL A 58 -10.65 -17.81 -17.36
C VAL A 58 -10.24 -19.21 -17.82
N GLN A 59 -10.55 -19.56 -19.07
CA GLN A 59 -10.25 -20.86 -19.66
C GLN A 59 -9.03 -20.81 -20.59
N PRO A 60 -8.36 -21.95 -20.85
CA PRO A 60 -7.26 -22.01 -21.81
C PRO A 60 -7.61 -21.46 -23.19
N THR A 61 -8.84 -21.66 -23.66
CA THR A 61 -9.33 -21.18 -24.96
C THR A 61 -9.44 -19.65 -25.02
N ASP A 62 -9.74 -18.98 -23.91
CA ASP A 62 -9.77 -17.52 -23.84
C ASP A 62 -8.36 -16.95 -24.07
N VAL A 63 -7.37 -17.55 -23.41
CA VAL A 63 -5.96 -17.14 -23.52
C VAL A 63 -5.41 -17.42 -24.91
N ILE A 64 -5.69 -18.58 -25.49
CA ILE A 64 -5.23 -18.92 -26.85
C ILE A 64 -5.77 -17.90 -27.86
N LYS A 65 -7.06 -17.54 -27.77
CA LYS A 65 -7.66 -16.51 -28.63
C LYS A 65 -7.02 -15.14 -28.44
N ALA A 66 -6.77 -14.74 -27.19
CA ALA A 66 -6.13 -13.47 -26.89
C ALA A 66 -4.69 -13.41 -27.42
N VAL A 67 -3.89 -14.45 -27.21
CA VAL A 67 -2.52 -14.55 -27.73
C VAL A 67 -2.50 -14.52 -29.27
N ALA A 68 -3.45 -15.19 -29.93
CA ALA A 68 -3.55 -15.18 -31.38
C ALA A 68 -3.86 -13.79 -31.97
N SER A 69 -4.47 -12.89 -31.18
CA SER A 69 -4.74 -11.50 -31.59
C SER A 69 -3.56 -10.54 -31.41
N LEU A 70 -2.49 -10.97 -30.73
CA LEU A 70 -1.27 -10.18 -30.58
C LEU A 70 -0.50 -10.09 -31.91
N SER A 71 0.29 -9.03 -32.06
CA SER A 71 1.28 -8.94 -33.14
C SER A 71 2.30 -10.09 -33.05
N THR A 72 2.92 -10.50 -34.16
CA THR A 72 3.97 -11.55 -34.14
C THR A 72 5.11 -11.24 -33.17
N SER A 73 5.49 -9.97 -33.06
CA SER A 73 6.50 -9.52 -32.09
C SER A 73 6.02 -9.69 -30.64
N ASP A 74 4.76 -9.37 -30.35
CA ASP A 74 4.21 -9.47 -29.01
C ASP A 74 3.87 -10.91 -28.61
N GLN A 75 3.52 -11.77 -29.57
CA GLN A 75 3.45 -13.22 -29.35
C GLN A 75 4.81 -13.76 -28.93
N ALA A 76 5.89 -13.40 -29.63
CA ALA A 76 7.24 -13.81 -29.25
C ALA A 76 7.62 -13.31 -27.86
N ARG A 77 7.28 -12.06 -27.50
CA ARG A 77 7.48 -11.51 -26.15
C ARG A 77 6.67 -12.25 -25.10
N PHE A 78 5.41 -12.59 -25.39
CA PHE A 78 4.54 -13.37 -24.51
C PHE A 78 5.13 -14.75 -24.24
N PHE A 79 5.54 -15.48 -25.29
CA PHE A 79 6.15 -16.82 -25.14
C PHE A 79 7.55 -16.79 -24.50
N ALA A 80 8.17 -15.61 -24.39
CA ALA A 80 9.42 -15.42 -23.65
C ALA A 80 9.22 -15.08 -22.16
N LEU A 81 7.98 -14.86 -21.71
CA LEU A 81 7.67 -14.67 -20.28
C LEU A 81 7.85 -15.96 -19.49
N HIS A 82 7.87 -15.84 -18.16
CA HIS A 82 8.02 -17.00 -17.28
C HIS A 82 6.87 -17.99 -17.46
N GLU A 83 7.20 -19.21 -17.86
CA GLU A 83 6.27 -20.32 -17.87
C GLU A 83 6.17 -20.94 -16.46
N GLY A 84 5.03 -20.73 -15.81
CA GLY A 84 4.80 -21.26 -14.46
C GLY A 84 4.67 -22.78 -14.43
N SER A 85 4.89 -23.37 -13.25
CA SER A 85 4.86 -24.83 -13.02
C SER A 85 3.46 -25.41 -12.76
N ARG A 86 2.40 -24.63 -12.97
CA ARG A 86 1.01 -25.06 -12.70
C ARG A 86 0.59 -26.14 -13.72
N PRO A 87 -0.21 -27.14 -13.32
CA PRO A 87 -0.37 -28.40 -14.07
C PRO A 87 -1.40 -28.32 -15.20
N TYR A 88 -1.26 -27.33 -16.08
CA TYR A 88 -2.07 -27.22 -17.28
C TYR A 88 -1.30 -27.74 -18.49
N SER A 89 -2.00 -28.30 -19.47
CA SER A 89 -1.39 -28.82 -20.70
C SER A 89 -0.93 -27.71 -21.66
N SER A 90 -1.67 -26.60 -21.74
CA SER A 90 -1.36 -25.46 -22.62
C SER A 90 -0.21 -24.61 -22.06
N GLN A 91 0.87 -24.46 -22.84
CA GLN A 91 1.98 -23.57 -22.52
C GLN A 91 1.52 -22.11 -22.36
N ALA A 92 0.71 -21.62 -23.31
CA ALA A 92 0.17 -20.27 -23.25
C ALA A 92 -0.63 -20.04 -21.97
N PHE A 93 -1.39 -21.05 -21.51
CA PHE A 93 -2.15 -20.93 -20.27
C PHE A 93 -1.26 -20.94 -19.03
N ARG A 94 -0.19 -21.75 -19.00
CA ARG A 94 0.81 -21.74 -17.91
C ARG A 94 1.51 -20.38 -17.81
N ILE A 95 1.93 -19.80 -18.94
CA ILE A 95 2.51 -18.45 -18.99
C ILE A 95 1.51 -17.41 -18.49
N TYR A 96 0.29 -17.42 -19.02
CA TYR A 96 -0.74 -16.49 -18.58
C TYR A 96 -0.99 -16.57 -17.07
N LYS A 97 -1.12 -17.78 -16.50
CA LYS A 97 -1.39 -17.96 -15.07
C LYS A 97 -0.26 -17.48 -14.15
N ALA A 98 0.99 -17.45 -14.63
CA ALA A 98 2.12 -16.96 -13.86
C ALA A 98 2.32 -15.43 -13.94
N ASN A 99 1.77 -14.78 -14.97
CA ASN A 99 2.09 -13.38 -15.31
C ASN A 99 0.87 -12.46 -15.33
N ALA A 100 -0.35 -13.00 -15.31
CA ALA A 100 -1.57 -12.20 -15.36
C ALA A 100 -1.92 -11.61 -13.99
N PHE A 101 -2.42 -10.38 -14.04
CA PHE A 101 -2.98 -9.63 -12.93
C PHE A 101 -4.50 -9.74 -13.00
N GLY A 102 -5.19 -9.87 -11.87
CA GLY A 102 -6.64 -10.02 -11.83
C GLY A 102 -7.27 -9.07 -10.82
N SER A 103 -8.32 -8.36 -11.22
CA SER A 103 -9.08 -7.46 -10.35
C SER A 103 -10.47 -7.18 -10.97
N LYS A 104 -11.51 -7.07 -10.13
CA LYS A 104 -12.82 -6.51 -10.48
C LYS A 104 -13.49 -7.05 -11.77
N GLY A 105 -13.54 -8.36 -11.98
CA GLY A 105 -14.23 -8.95 -13.13
C GLY A 105 -13.35 -9.15 -14.36
N GLU A 106 -12.08 -8.78 -14.29
CA GLU A 106 -11.16 -8.84 -15.43
C GLU A 106 -9.77 -9.31 -15.05
N SER A 107 -9.06 -9.78 -16.07
CA SER A 107 -7.67 -10.14 -15.96
C SER A 107 -6.86 -9.54 -17.11
N ARG A 108 -5.70 -9.02 -16.74
CA ARG A 108 -4.79 -8.25 -17.59
C ARG A 108 -3.42 -8.89 -17.59
N LEU A 109 -2.71 -8.82 -18.72
CA LEU A 109 -1.30 -9.18 -18.80
C LEU A 109 -0.54 -8.11 -19.57
N PHE A 110 0.62 -7.75 -19.03
CA PHE A 110 1.46 -6.64 -19.45
C PHE A 110 2.86 -7.17 -19.77
N LEU A 111 3.34 -7.01 -21.00
CA LEU A 111 4.55 -7.71 -21.48
C LEU A 111 5.85 -7.22 -20.82
N LYS A 112 5.88 -6.03 -20.23
CA LYS A 112 7.03 -5.46 -19.50
C LYS A 112 6.84 -5.60 -18.00
N ILE A 113 5.66 -5.31 -17.45
CA ILE A 113 5.41 -5.42 -16.00
C ILE A 113 5.56 -6.88 -15.54
N SER A 114 5.19 -7.86 -16.37
CA SER A 114 5.36 -9.28 -16.09
C SER A 114 6.82 -9.74 -15.92
N LEU A 115 7.80 -8.88 -16.26
CA LEU A 115 9.22 -9.18 -16.05
C LEU A 115 9.72 -8.79 -14.65
N ILE A 116 8.94 -8.02 -13.88
CA ILE A 116 9.34 -7.51 -12.57
C ILE A 116 9.17 -8.60 -11.53
N ASN A 117 10.24 -8.92 -10.79
CA ASN A 117 10.24 -9.99 -9.79
C ASN A 117 9.45 -9.66 -8.51
N HIS A 118 9.17 -10.70 -7.72
CA HIS A 118 8.47 -10.58 -6.44
C HIS A 118 9.36 -10.12 -5.27
N SER A 119 8.80 -9.28 -4.40
CA SER A 119 9.23 -9.15 -3.00
C SER A 119 8.03 -9.04 -2.07
N CYS A 120 8.06 -9.72 -0.91
CA CYS A 120 7.01 -9.58 0.12
C CYS A 120 6.97 -8.16 0.73
N VAL A 121 8.04 -7.38 0.55
CA VAL A 121 8.14 -5.97 0.92
C VAL A 121 8.78 -5.24 -0.28
N PRO A 122 7.98 -4.89 -1.30
CA PRO A 122 8.49 -4.36 -2.57
C PRO A 122 9.07 -2.96 -2.43
N ASN A 123 9.80 -2.52 -3.46
CA ASN A 123 10.29 -1.16 -3.63
C ASN A 123 9.53 -0.39 -4.74
N ALA A 124 8.64 -1.07 -5.48
CA ALA A 124 7.75 -0.47 -6.45
C ALA A 124 6.30 -1.02 -6.36
N GLU A 125 5.34 -0.22 -6.81
CA GLU A 125 3.92 -0.56 -6.87
C GLU A 125 3.36 -0.28 -8.27
N ILE A 126 2.28 -0.99 -8.62
CA ILE A 126 1.51 -0.76 -9.84
C ILE A 126 0.37 0.20 -9.49
N SER A 127 0.15 1.22 -10.31
CA SER A 127 -0.98 2.14 -10.15
C SER A 127 -2.31 1.43 -10.40
N ASP A 128 -3.31 1.67 -9.56
CA ASP A 128 -4.70 1.30 -9.88
C ASP A 128 -5.18 2.16 -11.07
N SER A 129 -5.07 1.63 -12.29
CA SER A 129 -5.42 2.31 -13.55
C SER A 129 -6.94 2.44 -13.77
N ASN A 130 -7.73 2.64 -12.72
CA ASN A 130 -9.18 2.80 -12.87
C ASN A 130 -9.59 4.23 -13.26
N LYS A 131 -8.64 5.10 -13.63
CA LYS A 131 -8.91 6.52 -13.87
C LYS A 131 -8.45 7.06 -15.23
N ASP A 132 -7.55 6.38 -15.93
CA ASP A 132 -7.09 6.82 -17.25
C ASP A 132 -7.51 5.79 -18.30
N ASP A 133 -8.36 6.23 -19.21
CA ASP A 133 -9.09 5.50 -20.27
C ASP A 133 -8.21 4.85 -21.36
N ASP A 134 -6.97 4.45 -21.05
CA ASP A 134 -5.95 4.05 -22.04
C ASP A 134 -5.30 2.68 -21.76
N ASP A 135 -5.95 1.81 -20.98
CA ASP A 135 -5.55 0.40 -20.81
C ASP A 135 -4.05 0.24 -20.45
N THR A 136 -3.50 1.21 -19.71
CA THR A 136 -2.05 1.35 -19.45
C THR A 136 -1.78 1.47 -17.96
N ASP A 137 -0.97 0.55 -17.45
CA ASP A 137 -0.56 0.52 -16.06
C ASP A 137 0.81 1.19 -15.89
N HIS A 138 0.98 1.84 -14.75
CA HIS A 138 2.21 2.52 -14.37
C HIS A 138 2.86 1.80 -13.19
N VAL A 139 4.16 1.55 -13.28
CA VAL A 139 4.97 1.12 -12.12
C VAL A 139 5.72 2.32 -11.59
N PHE A 140 5.60 2.58 -10.29
CA PHE A 140 6.28 3.69 -9.63
C PHE A 140 7.07 3.21 -8.42
N ALA A 141 8.16 3.89 -8.11
CA ALA A 141 8.96 3.63 -6.92
C ALA A 141 8.18 4.07 -5.67
N ILE A 142 8.15 3.23 -4.63
CA ILE A 142 7.62 3.59 -3.29
C ILE A 142 8.73 3.75 -2.25
N LYS A 143 9.97 3.47 -2.65
CA LYS A 143 11.19 3.61 -1.88
C LYS A 143 12.30 4.11 -2.80
N HIS A 144 13.37 4.62 -2.22
CA HIS A 144 14.59 4.87 -2.98
C HIS A 144 15.12 3.54 -3.53
N ILE A 145 15.47 3.52 -4.82
CA ILE A 145 16.05 2.35 -5.51
C ILE A 145 17.42 2.76 -6.03
N ALA A 146 18.47 2.10 -5.55
CA ALA A 146 19.84 2.41 -5.93
C ALA A 146 20.16 1.98 -7.37
N THR A 147 21.21 2.56 -7.96
CA THR A 147 21.70 2.12 -9.28
C THR A 147 22.12 0.65 -9.22
N GLY A 148 21.61 -0.17 -10.14
CA GLY A 148 21.84 -1.62 -10.19
C GLY A 148 20.97 -2.44 -9.24
N GLU A 149 20.13 -1.81 -8.40
CA GLU A 149 19.18 -2.53 -7.55
C GLU A 149 18.03 -3.10 -8.39
N GLU A 150 17.57 -4.30 -8.04
CA GLU A 150 16.41 -4.94 -8.68
C GLU A 150 15.10 -4.27 -8.22
N ILE A 151 14.22 -4.00 -9.18
CA ILE A 151 12.88 -3.46 -8.96
C ILE A 151 11.94 -4.64 -8.68
N PHE A 152 11.14 -4.54 -7.62
CA PHE A 152 10.23 -5.59 -7.17
C PHE A 152 8.81 -5.09 -6.99
N ILE A 153 7.84 -5.95 -7.30
CA ILE A 153 6.41 -5.73 -7.05
C ILE A 153 5.81 -6.83 -6.17
N ASN A 154 4.60 -6.54 -5.68
CA ASN A 154 3.69 -7.42 -4.94
C ASN A 154 3.06 -8.54 -5.80
N TYR A 155 3.38 -9.83 -5.61
CA TYR A 155 2.62 -10.92 -6.28
C TYR A 155 1.55 -11.51 -5.36
N ILE A 156 1.84 -11.57 -4.07
CA ILE A 156 1.05 -12.28 -3.07
C ILE A 156 0.15 -11.26 -2.40
N GLY A 157 -1.10 -11.19 -2.85
CA GLY A 157 -2.13 -10.36 -2.22
C GLY A 157 -2.14 -10.56 -0.70
N GLN A 158 -2.17 -9.46 0.04
CA GLN A 158 -2.17 -9.43 1.51
C GLN A 158 -0.93 -10.06 2.18
N SER A 159 0.23 -10.12 1.53
CA SER A 159 1.45 -10.67 2.14
C SER A 159 1.84 -10.04 3.49
N GLU A 160 1.41 -8.80 3.78
CA GLU A 160 1.56 -8.11 5.07
C GLU A 160 0.85 -8.79 6.23
N THR A 161 -0.19 -9.60 5.97
CA THR A 161 -0.96 -10.34 6.97
C THR A 161 -0.48 -11.80 7.11
N MET A 162 0.53 -12.20 6.33
CA MET A 162 1.00 -13.58 6.25
C MET A 162 2.36 -13.74 6.92
N ILE A 163 2.53 -14.73 7.81
CA ILE A 163 3.86 -15.13 8.31
C ILE A 163 4.73 -15.71 7.18
N ARG A 164 6.04 -15.85 7.40
CA ARG A 164 6.96 -16.37 6.37
C ARG A 164 6.49 -17.71 5.80
N GLY A 165 6.08 -18.64 6.65
CA GLY A 165 5.60 -19.96 6.21
C GLY A 165 4.46 -19.86 5.21
N HIS A 166 3.46 -19.02 5.48
CA HIS A 166 2.32 -18.81 4.59
C HIS A 166 2.75 -18.22 3.23
N ARG A 167 3.62 -17.19 3.25
CA ARG A 167 4.14 -16.57 2.01
C ARG A 167 4.94 -17.57 1.17
N GLN A 168 5.76 -18.41 1.81
CA GLN A 168 6.51 -19.47 1.12
C GLN A 168 5.58 -20.51 0.51
N THR A 169 4.52 -20.92 1.22
CA THR A 169 3.53 -21.85 0.69
C THR A 169 2.86 -21.29 -0.56
N VAL A 170 2.39 -20.04 -0.53
CA VAL A 170 1.75 -19.38 -1.68
C VAL A 170 2.73 -19.23 -2.86
N ALA A 171 3.96 -18.75 -2.60
CA ALA A 171 4.99 -18.60 -3.64
C ALA A 171 5.32 -19.94 -4.31
N ARG A 172 5.46 -21.01 -3.53
CA ARG A 172 5.78 -22.35 -4.04
C ARG A 172 4.63 -22.93 -4.86
N ILE A 173 3.41 -22.88 -4.32
CA ILE A 173 2.25 -23.53 -4.94
C ILE A 173 1.82 -22.82 -6.22
N TYR A 174 1.78 -21.48 -6.24
CA TYR A 174 1.23 -20.74 -7.36
C TYR A 174 2.27 -20.21 -8.34
N TYR A 175 3.51 -20.02 -7.90
CA TYR A 175 4.58 -19.45 -8.72
C TYR A 175 5.81 -20.37 -8.85
N GLY A 176 5.84 -21.52 -8.17
CA GLY A 176 6.92 -22.50 -8.34
C GLY A 176 8.27 -22.11 -7.73
N PHE A 177 8.33 -21.10 -6.85
CA PHE A 177 9.59 -20.66 -6.24
C PHE A 177 9.51 -20.50 -4.72
N LEU A 178 10.66 -20.57 -4.05
CA LEU A 178 10.80 -20.15 -2.64
C LEU A 178 11.24 -18.69 -2.59
N CYS A 179 10.43 -17.86 -1.93
CA CYS A 179 10.69 -16.43 -1.86
C CYS A 179 11.96 -16.16 -1.04
N SER A 180 12.84 -15.33 -1.58
CA SER A 180 14.13 -15.02 -0.96
C SER A 180 14.36 -13.52 -0.83
N CYS A 181 13.27 -12.74 -0.78
CA CYS A 181 13.32 -11.32 -0.49
C CYS A 181 13.82 -11.03 0.93
N THR A 182 14.12 -9.77 1.22
CA THR A 182 14.63 -9.29 2.52
C THR A 182 13.77 -9.73 3.70
N ALA A 183 12.43 -9.71 3.56
CA ALA A 183 11.51 -10.15 4.61
C ALA A 183 11.40 -11.68 4.77
N CYS A 184 11.88 -12.47 3.81
CA CYS A 184 11.88 -13.94 3.88
C CYS A 184 13.26 -14.53 4.23
N ARG A 185 14.29 -13.68 4.26
CA ARG A 185 15.68 -14.02 4.62
C ARG A 185 16.09 -13.51 6.00
N LEU A 186 15.16 -12.96 6.80
CA LEU A 186 15.47 -12.51 8.16
C LEU A 186 15.99 -13.70 9.00
N PRO A 187 17.02 -13.49 9.83
CA PRO A 187 17.57 -14.53 10.67
C PRO A 187 16.73 -14.77 11.93
N GLY A 188 16.69 -16.02 12.40
CA GLY A 188 16.30 -16.43 13.76
C GLY A 188 15.19 -15.59 14.42
N GLN A 189 15.59 -14.77 15.40
CA GLN A 189 14.67 -13.95 16.21
C GLN A 189 13.99 -12.84 15.41
N GLU A 190 14.67 -12.22 14.43
CA GLU A 190 14.06 -11.18 13.59
C GLU A 190 12.90 -11.74 12.76
N GLN A 191 13.05 -12.98 12.27
CA GLN A 191 11.97 -13.66 11.56
C GLN A 191 10.78 -13.94 12.48
N GLN A 192 11.02 -14.38 13.72
CA GLN A 192 9.96 -14.62 14.70
C GLN A 192 9.23 -13.33 15.09
N LEU A 193 9.96 -12.22 15.23
CA LEU A 193 9.37 -10.91 15.49
C LEU A 193 8.52 -10.44 14.31
N SER A 194 9.03 -10.58 13.07
CA SER A 194 8.27 -10.27 11.86
C SER A 194 6.99 -11.10 11.75
N ASP A 195 7.07 -12.40 12.03
CA ASP A 195 5.90 -13.29 12.01
C ASP A 195 4.86 -12.88 13.05
N ARG A 196 5.26 -12.54 14.28
CA ARG A 196 4.35 -12.02 15.32
C ARG A 196 3.69 -10.70 14.91
N ARG A 197 4.45 -9.77 14.32
CA ARG A 197 3.90 -8.50 13.83
C ARG A 197 2.88 -8.73 12.73
N ARG A 198 3.16 -9.61 11.77
CA ARG A 198 2.23 -9.92 10.67
C ARG A 198 0.96 -10.64 11.13
N GLN A 199 1.05 -11.48 12.17
CA GLN A 199 -0.14 -12.04 12.82
C GLN A 199 -1.00 -10.94 13.45
N LEU A 200 -0.40 -9.97 14.15
CA LEU A 200 -1.14 -8.82 14.69
C LEU A 200 -1.73 -7.95 13.58
N ILE A 201 -0.96 -7.66 12.52
CA ILE A 201 -1.47 -6.94 11.34
C ILE A 201 -2.71 -7.64 10.78
N ALA A 202 -2.66 -8.96 10.62
CA ALA A 202 -3.80 -9.75 10.13
C ALA A 202 -5.05 -9.61 11.01
N VAL A 203 -4.89 -9.68 12.33
CA VAL A 203 -6.00 -9.52 13.28
C VAL A 203 -6.59 -8.12 13.20
N LEU A 204 -5.75 -7.09 13.26
CA LEU A 204 -6.17 -5.70 13.30
C LEU A 204 -6.82 -5.26 11.99
N SER A 205 -6.21 -5.60 10.85
CA SER A 205 -6.75 -5.21 9.53
C SER A 205 -8.11 -5.86 9.26
N ASN A 206 -8.26 -7.16 9.56
CA ASN A 206 -9.56 -7.84 9.39
C ASN A 206 -10.61 -7.24 10.32
N ALA A 207 -10.28 -6.97 11.58
CA ALA A 207 -11.24 -6.39 12.52
C ALA A 207 -11.69 -4.98 12.09
N LEU A 208 -10.78 -4.15 11.57
CA LEU A 208 -11.10 -2.83 11.01
C LEU A 208 -12.00 -2.92 9.77
N GLU A 209 -11.88 -3.98 8.99
CA GLU A 209 -12.76 -4.30 7.85
C GLU A 209 -14.09 -4.98 8.26
N GLY A 210 -14.30 -5.25 9.55
CA GLY A 210 -15.52 -5.90 10.05
C GLY A 210 -15.50 -7.43 9.99
N PHE A 211 -14.32 -8.05 9.85
CA PHE A 211 -14.14 -9.49 9.79
C PHE A 211 -13.35 -10.07 10.97
N GLN A 212 -13.61 -11.34 11.28
CA GLN A 212 -12.80 -12.15 12.18
C GLN A 212 -11.38 -12.37 11.63
N PRO A 213 -10.39 -12.67 12.50
CA PRO A 213 -9.06 -13.04 12.07
C PRO A 213 -9.06 -14.22 11.08
N PRO A 214 -8.11 -14.25 10.12
CA PRO A 214 -8.05 -15.31 9.13
C PRO A 214 -7.73 -16.67 9.78
N ILE A 215 -8.33 -17.73 9.25
CA ILE A 215 -8.11 -19.10 9.72
C ILE A 215 -6.70 -19.56 9.30
N ALA A 216 -5.74 -19.48 10.22
CA ALA A 216 -4.34 -19.84 9.95
C ALA A 216 -4.17 -21.26 9.37
N ARG A 217 -4.99 -22.22 9.83
CA ARG A 217 -4.98 -23.62 9.35
C ARG A 217 -5.25 -23.78 7.86
N TYR A 218 -5.83 -22.77 7.20
CA TYR A 218 -5.98 -22.76 5.75
C TYR A 218 -4.63 -22.99 5.05
N PHE A 219 -3.57 -22.33 5.51
CA PHE A 219 -2.25 -22.44 4.89
C PHE A 219 -1.58 -23.80 5.16
N ASP A 220 -1.87 -24.43 6.30
CA ASP A 220 -1.42 -25.80 6.58
C ASP A 220 -2.06 -26.81 5.60
N GLY A 221 -3.34 -26.58 5.27
CA GLY A 221 -4.05 -27.35 4.25
C GLY A 221 -3.44 -27.11 2.86
N LEU A 222 -3.30 -25.84 2.47
CA LEU A 222 -2.70 -25.45 1.18
C LEU A 222 -1.29 -26.03 0.99
N ALA A 223 -0.48 -26.07 2.06
CA ALA A 223 0.88 -26.60 2.01
C ALA A 223 0.96 -28.11 1.71
N ARG A 224 -0.14 -28.86 1.91
CA ARG A 224 -0.25 -30.29 1.67
C ARG A 224 -0.88 -30.64 0.31
N LEU A 225 -1.43 -29.65 -0.39
CA LEU A 225 -2.06 -29.87 -1.69
C LEU A 225 -1.02 -30.14 -2.77
N THR A 226 -1.37 -31.00 -3.73
CA THR A 226 -0.66 -31.07 -5.01
C THR A 226 -0.97 -29.80 -5.83
N PRO A 227 -0.12 -29.46 -6.82
CA PRO A 227 -0.42 -28.35 -7.72
C PRO A 227 -1.82 -28.43 -8.34
N GLU A 228 -2.30 -29.62 -8.69
CA GLU A 228 -3.62 -29.84 -9.30
C GLU A 228 -4.74 -29.53 -8.32
N GLN A 229 -4.60 -29.97 -7.07
CA GLN A 229 -5.58 -29.70 -6.02
C GLN A 229 -5.65 -28.21 -5.66
N ALA A 230 -4.54 -27.49 -5.76
CA ALA A 230 -4.50 -26.04 -5.54
C ALA A 230 -5.21 -25.23 -6.63
N GLU A 231 -5.54 -25.86 -7.78
CA GLU A 231 -6.36 -25.27 -8.85
C GLU A 231 -7.87 -25.39 -8.63
N ASP A 232 -8.31 -26.12 -7.59
CA ASP A 232 -9.73 -26.21 -7.29
C ASP A 232 -10.30 -24.81 -7.03
N PRO A 233 -11.39 -24.40 -7.71
CA PRO A 233 -12.01 -23.09 -7.50
C PRO A 233 -12.30 -22.77 -6.03
N ARG A 234 -12.62 -23.78 -5.21
CA ARG A 234 -12.86 -23.59 -3.77
C ARG A 234 -11.60 -23.15 -3.01
N VAL A 235 -10.42 -23.54 -3.48
CA VAL A 235 -9.13 -23.11 -2.93
C VAL A 235 -8.77 -21.74 -3.48
N LEU A 236 -8.94 -21.51 -4.79
CA LEU A 236 -8.62 -20.25 -5.46
C LEU A 236 -9.49 -19.07 -5.00
N ASN A 237 -10.69 -19.32 -4.49
CA ASN A 237 -11.55 -18.32 -3.87
C ASN A 237 -10.96 -17.73 -2.56
N GLY A 238 -9.84 -18.27 -2.06
CA GLY A 238 -9.10 -17.75 -0.93
C GLY A 238 -9.66 -18.19 0.43
N ILE A 239 -9.26 -17.47 1.47
CA ILE A 239 -9.64 -17.79 2.85
C ILE A 239 -11.05 -17.25 3.11
N PRO A 240 -12.00 -18.10 3.55
CA PRO A 240 -13.30 -17.62 3.98
C PRO A 240 -13.16 -16.57 5.09
N ARG A 241 -13.83 -15.43 4.92
CA ARG A 241 -13.91 -14.37 5.93
C ARG A 241 -15.26 -14.44 6.62
N PHE A 242 -15.26 -14.32 7.93
CA PHE A 242 -16.46 -14.34 8.76
C PHE A 242 -16.69 -12.96 9.36
N PRO A 243 -17.93 -12.45 9.41
CA PRO A 243 -18.20 -11.17 10.06
C PRO A 243 -17.77 -11.16 11.53
N LEU A 244 -17.34 -10.00 12.02
CA LEU A 244 -17.14 -9.79 13.45
C LEU A 244 -18.44 -10.05 14.22
N SER A 245 -18.32 -10.67 15.39
CA SER A 245 -19.45 -10.92 16.30
C SER A 245 -20.03 -9.64 16.89
N SER A 246 -19.21 -8.60 17.00
CA SER A 246 -19.58 -7.27 17.46
C SER A 246 -18.77 -6.21 16.72
N ALA A 247 -19.39 -5.08 16.42
CA ALA A 247 -18.69 -3.95 15.82
C ALA A 247 -17.65 -3.36 16.81
N LEU A 248 -16.53 -2.89 16.27
CA LEU A 248 -15.52 -2.19 17.06
C LEU A 248 -16.06 -0.86 17.59
N THR A 249 -15.78 -0.56 18.86
CA THR A 249 -15.99 0.78 19.42
C THR A 249 -15.04 1.77 18.74
N LEU A 250 -15.37 3.07 18.81
CA LEU A 250 -14.50 4.10 18.25
C LEU A 250 -13.10 4.08 18.90
N GLN A 251 -13.03 3.83 20.21
CA GLN A 251 -11.78 3.63 20.97
C GLN A 251 -10.94 2.49 20.41
N GLN A 252 -11.57 1.33 20.12
CA GLN A 252 -10.89 0.19 19.51
C GLN A 252 -10.39 0.53 18.11
N LYS A 253 -11.21 1.19 17.27
CA LYS A 253 -10.82 1.59 15.91
C LYS A 253 -9.58 2.49 15.93
N THR A 254 -9.54 3.51 16.79
CA THR A 254 -8.36 4.38 16.92
C THR A 254 -7.13 3.63 17.37
N ALA A 255 -7.23 2.80 18.41
CA ALA A 255 -6.11 2.01 18.89
C ALA A 255 -5.60 1.05 17.80
N TYR A 256 -6.51 0.42 17.06
CA TYR A 256 -6.18 -0.56 16.02
C TYR A 256 -5.52 0.11 14.82
N HIS A 257 -6.04 1.24 14.35
CA HIS A 257 -5.42 2.02 13.26
C HIS A 257 -4.02 2.50 13.64
N ALA A 258 -3.84 3.06 14.85
CA ALA A 258 -2.54 3.51 15.31
C ALA A 258 -1.53 2.35 15.38
N LEU A 259 -1.91 1.25 16.02
CA LEU A 259 -1.05 0.06 16.15
C LEU A 259 -0.74 -0.55 14.77
N LEU A 260 -1.73 -0.63 13.88
CA LEU A 260 -1.55 -1.10 12.50
C LEU A 260 -0.51 -0.26 11.75
N GLY A 261 -0.60 1.08 11.82
CA GLY A 261 0.37 1.97 11.19
C GLY A 261 1.80 1.74 11.70
N HIS A 262 1.97 1.59 13.02
CA HIS A 262 3.28 1.30 13.60
C HIS A 262 3.83 -0.09 13.23
N LEU A 263 2.98 -1.12 13.19
CA LEU A 263 3.38 -2.47 12.79
C LEU A 263 3.78 -2.52 11.31
N LEU A 264 3.05 -1.83 10.43
CA LEU A 264 3.38 -1.76 9.00
C LEU A 264 4.74 -1.06 8.77
N VAL A 265 5.01 0.05 9.46
CA VAL A 265 6.33 0.71 9.42
C VAL A 265 7.42 -0.25 9.91
N ALA A 266 7.18 -0.98 11.00
CA ALA A 266 8.15 -1.92 11.55
C ALA A 266 8.43 -3.13 10.62
N GLU A 267 7.48 -3.46 9.74
CA GLU A 267 7.63 -4.45 8.67
C GLU A 267 8.17 -3.86 7.36
N ASN A 268 8.66 -2.62 7.41
CA ASN A 268 9.23 -1.87 6.29
C ASN A 268 8.24 -1.67 5.13
N PHE A 269 6.94 -1.58 5.42
CA PHE A 269 5.97 -1.08 4.44
C PHE A 269 5.99 0.45 4.39
N ALA A 270 5.61 1.00 3.24
CA ALA A 270 5.55 2.44 2.97
C ALA A 270 4.31 2.75 2.11
N GLY A 271 4.13 4.02 1.74
CA GLY A 271 3.07 4.42 0.81
C GLY A 271 1.68 4.43 1.42
N PHE A 272 0.68 4.26 0.54
CA PHE A 272 -0.72 4.59 0.82
C PHE A 272 -1.28 3.86 2.04
N LYS A 273 -1.09 2.55 2.11
CA LYS A 273 -1.60 1.73 3.21
C LYS A 273 -1.12 2.18 4.59
N VAL A 274 0.13 2.60 4.70
CA VAL A 274 0.72 3.06 5.97
C VAL A 274 0.19 4.45 6.33
N ALA A 275 0.12 5.34 5.35
CA ALA A 275 -0.41 6.68 5.55
C ALA A 275 -1.89 6.64 5.97
N THR A 276 -2.72 5.82 5.31
CA THR A 276 -4.14 5.64 5.65
C THR A 276 -4.32 5.10 7.07
N ALA A 277 -3.46 4.19 7.53
CA ALA A 277 -3.54 3.70 8.91
C ALA A 277 -3.34 4.83 9.93
N PHE A 278 -2.39 5.75 9.69
CA PHE A 278 -2.18 6.91 10.57
C PHE A 278 -3.26 7.99 10.41
N SER A 279 -3.71 8.29 9.19
CA SER A 279 -4.77 9.29 8.98
C SER A 279 -6.08 8.84 9.62
N ASN A 280 -6.46 7.56 9.47
CA ASN A 280 -7.67 7.02 10.09
C ASN A 280 -7.54 6.96 11.62
N ALA A 281 -6.34 6.74 12.16
CA ALA A 281 -6.12 6.84 13.60
C ALA A 281 -6.37 8.27 14.11
N ALA A 282 -5.92 9.29 13.36
CA ALA A 282 -6.13 10.69 13.71
C ALA A 282 -7.60 11.09 13.61
N GLU A 283 -8.27 10.74 12.50
CA GLU A 283 -9.68 11.02 12.26
C GLU A 283 -10.57 10.37 13.33
N THR A 284 -10.38 9.07 13.59
CA THR A 284 -11.17 8.38 14.61
C THR A 284 -10.91 8.93 16.02
N LEU A 285 -9.69 9.40 16.32
CA LEU A 285 -9.39 10.05 17.60
C LEU A 285 -10.10 11.40 17.72
N VAL A 286 -10.14 12.20 16.66
CA VAL A 286 -10.89 13.47 16.66
C VAL A 286 -12.39 13.24 16.85
N HIS A 287 -12.97 12.25 16.18
CA HIS A 287 -14.36 11.87 16.43
C HIS A 287 -14.62 11.45 17.89
N GLN A 288 -13.66 10.79 18.56
CA GLN A 288 -13.80 10.52 20.00
C GLN A 288 -13.79 11.80 20.82
N MET A 289 -12.92 12.74 20.48
CA MET A 289 -12.85 14.03 21.16
C MET A 289 -14.19 14.77 21.02
N ASP A 290 -14.80 14.76 19.84
CA ASP A 290 -16.09 15.39 19.60
C ASP A 290 -17.19 14.75 20.47
N GLN A 291 -17.24 13.41 20.55
CA GLN A 291 -18.19 12.70 21.43
C GLN A 291 -18.00 13.03 22.91
N LEU A 292 -16.75 13.22 23.36
CA LEU A 292 -16.46 13.64 24.73
C LEU A 292 -16.98 15.06 24.97
N VAL A 293 -16.76 15.98 24.03
CA VAL A 293 -17.24 17.38 24.14
C VAL A 293 -18.76 17.44 24.17
N GLU A 294 -19.44 16.72 23.28
CA GLU A 294 -20.90 16.58 23.26
C GLU A 294 -21.46 16.02 24.58
N SER A 295 -20.68 15.15 25.23
CA SER A 295 -21.01 14.57 26.54
C SER A 295 -20.54 15.42 27.72
N HIS A 296 -20.09 16.65 27.50
CA HIS A 296 -19.52 17.57 28.50
C HIS A 296 -18.36 16.97 29.31
N MET A 297 -17.58 16.08 28.70
CA MET A 297 -16.39 15.46 29.28
C MET A 297 -15.11 16.19 28.84
N LEU A 298 -14.07 16.09 29.69
CA LEU A 298 -12.76 16.68 29.42
C LEU A 298 -12.02 15.93 28.32
N VAL A 299 -11.51 16.69 27.34
CA VAL A 299 -10.57 16.18 26.35
C VAL A 299 -9.14 16.54 26.74
N TYR A 300 -8.28 15.54 26.86
CA TYR A 300 -6.88 15.76 27.19
C TYR A 300 -6.12 16.36 26.00
N PRO A 301 -5.26 17.39 26.21
CA PRO A 301 -4.42 17.96 25.15
C PRO A 301 -3.55 16.93 24.42
N THR A 302 -3.19 15.84 25.11
CA THR A 302 -2.45 14.72 24.51
C THR A 302 -3.18 14.11 23.32
N SER A 303 -4.51 14.00 23.35
CA SER A 303 -5.30 13.45 22.24
C SER A 303 -5.17 14.30 20.98
N THR A 304 -5.33 15.61 21.13
CA THR A 304 -5.16 16.58 20.04
C THR A 304 -3.75 16.55 19.46
N ARG A 305 -2.74 16.42 20.32
CA ARG A 305 -1.34 16.29 19.91
C ARG A 305 -1.10 14.99 19.13
N LEU A 306 -1.66 13.87 19.58
CA LEU A 306 -1.55 12.58 18.89
C LEU A 306 -2.21 12.63 17.52
N ALA A 307 -3.43 13.15 17.41
CA ALA A 307 -4.12 13.31 16.12
C ALA A 307 -3.28 14.13 15.13
N THR A 308 -2.73 15.26 15.60
CA THR A 308 -1.85 16.13 14.79
C THR A 308 -0.58 15.38 14.34
N LEU A 309 0.07 14.64 15.24
CA LEU A 309 1.28 13.87 14.94
C LEU A 309 1.02 12.75 13.94
N TRP A 310 -0.08 12.01 14.10
CA TRP A 310 -0.44 10.93 13.17
C TRP A 310 -0.83 11.47 11.80
N MET A 311 -1.57 12.58 11.73
CA MET A 311 -1.90 13.18 10.43
C MET A 311 -0.66 13.73 9.72
N GLY A 312 0.23 14.42 10.46
CA GLY A 312 1.50 14.89 9.92
C GLY A 312 2.37 13.73 9.41
N LYS A 313 2.41 12.61 10.14
CA LYS A 313 3.10 11.39 9.72
C LYS A 313 2.49 10.77 8.46
N ALA A 314 1.16 10.73 8.36
CA ALA A 314 0.47 10.24 7.16
C ALA A 314 0.84 11.06 5.91
N LEU A 315 0.80 12.39 6.02
CA LEU A 315 1.20 13.30 4.96
C LEU A 315 2.67 13.14 4.59
N GLN A 316 3.56 13.08 5.57
CA GLN A 316 4.99 12.86 5.32
C GLN A 316 5.26 11.55 4.57
N ILE A 317 4.59 10.46 4.97
CA ILE A 317 4.72 9.16 4.30
C ILE A 317 4.23 9.24 2.87
N MET A 318 3.09 9.91 2.60
CA MET A 318 2.60 10.03 1.23
C MET A 318 3.40 10.95 0.36
N ASP A 319 3.86 12.09 0.87
CA ASP A 319 4.75 12.97 0.14
C ASP A 319 6.03 12.23 -0.24
N SER A 320 6.61 11.52 0.72
CA SER A 320 7.81 10.72 0.50
C SER A 320 7.60 9.54 -0.43
N ALA A 321 6.38 9.05 -0.67
CA ALA A 321 6.12 7.87 -1.51
C ALA A 321 5.57 8.21 -2.90
N ARG A 322 4.81 9.30 -3.02
CA ARG A 322 4.05 9.67 -4.23
C ARG A 322 4.16 11.16 -4.59
N GLY A 323 4.68 11.99 -3.68
CA GLY A 323 4.73 13.45 -3.83
C GLY A 323 3.38 14.13 -3.58
N GLN A 324 3.42 15.42 -3.27
CA GLN A 324 2.23 16.22 -2.96
C GLN A 324 1.22 16.36 -4.12
N ALA A 325 1.67 16.13 -5.35
CA ALA A 325 0.81 16.19 -6.53
C ALA A 325 -0.11 14.96 -6.67
N SER A 326 0.13 13.89 -5.92
CA SER A 326 -0.65 12.66 -6.00
C SER A 326 -2.05 12.83 -5.42
N GLU A 327 -3.03 12.12 -5.98
CA GLU A 327 -4.41 12.14 -5.50
C GLU A 327 -4.53 11.58 -4.09
N GLU A 328 -3.73 10.57 -3.74
CA GLU A 328 -3.69 9.99 -2.40
C GLU A 328 -3.18 11.00 -1.36
N TYR A 329 -2.15 11.79 -1.70
CA TYR A 329 -1.69 12.87 -0.82
C TYR A 329 -2.76 13.94 -0.67
N LYS A 330 -3.34 14.41 -1.79
CA LYS A 330 -4.40 15.45 -1.78
C LYS A 330 -5.59 15.03 -0.94
N TYR A 331 -6.01 13.76 -1.02
CA TYR A 331 -7.10 13.23 -0.21
C TYR A 331 -6.80 13.36 1.29
N ILE A 332 -5.63 12.89 1.76
CA ILE A 332 -5.24 13.00 3.17
C ILE A 332 -5.09 14.47 3.58
N ALA A 333 -4.53 15.31 2.71
CA ALA A 333 -4.35 16.73 2.97
C ALA A 333 -5.70 17.47 3.11
N GLN A 334 -6.68 17.17 2.26
CA GLN A 334 -8.03 17.71 2.35
C GLN A 334 -8.73 17.28 3.65
N THR A 335 -8.63 16.01 4.03
CA THR A 335 -9.13 15.55 5.34
C THR A 335 -8.48 16.33 6.49
N TRP A 336 -7.18 16.59 6.40
CA TRP A 336 -6.48 17.38 7.41
C TRP A 336 -6.91 18.84 7.46
N GLU A 337 -7.09 19.50 6.31
CA GLU A 337 -7.64 20.87 6.26
C GLU A 337 -9.03 20.91 6.91
N PHE A 338 -9.91 19.98 6.55
CA PHE A 338 -11.24 19.88 7.14
C PHE A 338 -11.18 19.73 8.67
N MET A 339 -10.32 18.85 9.20
CA MET A 339 -10.15 18.67 10.65
C MET A 339 -9.65 19.94 11.35
N LYS A 340 -8.78 20.73 10.70
CA LYS A 340 -8.28 22.00 11.26
C LYS A 340 -9.35 23.09 11.30
N GLU A 341 -10.23 23.12 10.30
CA GLU A 341 -11.32 24.09 10.22
C GLU A 341 -12.47 23.71 11.14
N SER A 342 -12.81 22.42 11.22
CA SER A 342 -13.98 21.94 11.95
C SER A 342 -13.73 21.67 13.43
N ASN A 343 -12.49 21.39 13.86
CA ASN A 343 -12.22 21.03 15.25
C ASN A 343 -11.43 22.13 16.00
N PRO A 344 -12.07 22.87 16.92
CA PRO A 344 -11.43 23.99 17.63
C PRO A 344 -10.25 23.57 18.50
N MET A 345 -10.24 22.33 19.01
CA MET A 345 -9.11 21.81 19.79
C MET A 345 -7.89 21.61 18.90
N ILE A 346 -8.05 21.03 17.70
CA ILE A 346 -6.97 20.86 16.72
C ILE A 346 -6.42 22.24 16.30
N ALA A 347 -7.30 23.18 15.96
CA ALA A 347 -6.91 24.54 15.63
C ALA A 347 -6.12 25.19 16.77
N GLY A 348 -6.60 25.06 18.01
CA GLY A 348 -5.97 25.63 19.21
C GLY A 348 -4.59 25.04 19.50
N MET A 349 -4.43 23.72 19.35
CA MET A 349 -3.14 23.04 19.51
C MET A 349 -2.13 23.46 18.44
N LEU A 350 -2.56 23.59 17.18
CA LEU A 350 -1.68 24.06 16.11
C LEU A 350 -1.26 25.51 16.31
N TYR A 351 -2.18 26.38 16.75
CA TYR A 351 -1.86 27.75 17.14
C TYR A 351 -0.82 27.75 18.27
N ALA A 352 -1.07 27.01 19.36
CA ALA A 352 -0.16 26.90 20.50
C ALA A 352 1.25 26.42 20.11
N SER A 353 1.37 25.54 19.10
CA SER A 353 2.67 25.07 18.61
C SER A 353 3.49 26.12 17.86
N LYS A 354 2.83 27.17 17.33
CA LYS A 354 3.46 28.27 16.58
C LYS A 354 3.75 29.49 17.44
N VAL A 355 3.07 29.62 18.59
CA VAL A 355 3.41 30.62 19.59
C VAL A 355 4.79 30.26 20.12
N THR A 356 5.81 30.99 19.67
CA THR A 356 7.17 30.86 20.19
C THR A 356 7.10 31.07 21.70
N ARG A 357 7.76 30.21 22.49
CA ARG A 357 7.97 30.43 23.94
C ARG A 357 8.73 31.74 24.11
N GLY A 358 8.00 32.83 24.11
CA GLY A 358 8.53 34.16 23.86
C GLY A 358 7.73 35.16 24.67
N LYS A 359 8.26 35.42 25.87
CA LYS A 359 7.83 36.35 26.93
C LYS A 359 6.95 35.73 28.01
N GLU A 360 7.44 35.82 29.24
CA GLU A 360 6.65 35.66 30.46
C GLU A 360 5.35 36.46 30.32
N GLY A 361 4.18 35.80 30.35
CA GLY A 361 2.91 36.51 30.23
C GLY A 361 1.72 35.74 29.68
N SER A 362 1.91 34.71 28.85
CA SER A 362 0.80 33.92 28.26
C SER A 362 0.59 32.61 29.04
N TYR A 363 -0.56 32.47 29.70
CA TYR A 363 -0.86 31.38 30.66
C TYR A 363 -1.94 30.42 30.16
N ALA A 364 -2.80 30.85 29.23
CA ALA A 364 -3.83 30.01 28.61
C ALA A 364 -4.19 30.53 27.22
N LEU A 365 -4.85 29.68 26.42
CA LEU A 365 -5.45 30.04 25.14
C LEU A 365 -6.97 29.91 25.25
N ARG A 366 -7.68 30.96 24.86
CA ARG A 366 -9.13 30.91 24.66
C ARG A 366 -9.41 30.60 23.21
N VAL A 367 -10.15 29.52 22.99
CA VAL A 367 -10.66 29.15 21.68
C VAL A 367 -12.15 29.49 21.64
N ILE A 368 -12.54 30.35 20.70
CA ILE A 368 -13.94 30.76 20.52
C ILE A 368 -14.38 30.31 19.14
N GLU A 369 -15.35 29.41 19.09
CA GLU A 369 -16.00 29.03 17.84
C GLU A 369 -16.99 30.13 17.44
N ARG A 370 -16.83 30.67 16.23
CA ARG A 370 -17.74 31.63 15.61
C ARG A 370 -18.61 30.88 14.59
N GLY A 371 -19.81 31.38 14.36
CA GLY A 371 -20.74 30.80 13.37
C GLY A 371 -20.09 30.65 11.99
N GLY A 372 -20.33 29.51 11.34
CA GLY A 372 -19.73 29.17 10.05
C GLY A 372 -18.36 28.46 10.13
N GLY A 373 -18.00 27.88 11.28
CA GLY A 373 -16.77 27.09 11.45
C GLY A 373 -15.50 27.94 11.62
N ALA A 374 -15.63 29.26 11.73
CA ALA A 374 -14.48 30.13 11.98
C ALA A 374 -14.08 30.05 13.45
N VAL A 375 -12.80 29.81 13.75
CA VAL A 375 -12.30 29.76 15.12
C VAL A 375 -11.44 30.98 15.42
N GLU A 376 -11.75 31.70 16.50
CA GLU A 376 -10.95 32.81 17.02
C GLU A 376 -10.07 32.32 18.18
N MET A 377 -8.79 32.69 18.14
CA MET A 377 -7.80 32.37 19.16
C MET A 377 -7.36 33.64 19.88
N LYS A 378 -7.42 33.64 21.22
CA LYS A 378 -6.89 34.73 22.05
C LYS A 378 -5.94 34.17 23.11
N GLU A 379 -4.70 34.66 23.15
CA GLU A 379 -3.79 34.44 24.28
C GLU A 379 -4.32 35.16 25.53
N LEU A 380 -4.29 34.48 26.66
CA LEU A 380 -4.72 35.02 27.95
C LEU A 380 -3.54 35.23 28.89
N THR A 381 -3.57 36.35 29.59
CA THR A 381 -2.74 36.60 30.77
C THR A 381 -3.15 35.66 31.92
N GLU A 382 -2.32 35.55 32.96
CA GLU A 382 -2.63 34.72 34.15
C GLU A 382 -3.94 35.14 34.81
N ALA A 383 -4.18 36.45 34.90
CA ALA A 383 -5.38 37.03 35.50
C ALA A 383 -6.63 36.69 34.68
N GLU A 384 -6.55 36.82 33.34
CA GLU A 384 -7.65 36.44 32.45
C GLU A 384 -7.92 34.92 32.50
N ALA A 385 -6.87 34.10 32.49
CA ALA A 385 -6.99 32.64 32.60
C ALA A 385 -7.68 32.21 33.91
N LYS A 386 -7.23 32.76 35.05
CA LYS A 386 -7.87 32.53 36.36
C LYS A 386 -9.30 33.05 36.41
N GLY A 387 -9.61 34.13 35.69
CA GLY A 387 -10.96 34.69 35.56
C GLY A 387 -11.91 33.79 34.77
N VAL A 388 -11.47 33.20 33.66
CA VAL A 388 -12.27 32.27 32.85
C VAL A 388 -12.66 31.02 33.64
N VAL A 389 -11.74 30.44 34.41
CA VAL A 389 -12.00 29.28 35.28
C VAL A 389 -13.02 29.61 36.38
N ARG A 390 -13.06 30.85 36.85
CA ARG A 390 -14.01 31.31 37.89
C ARG A 390 -15.38 31.73 37.34
N GLY A 391 -15.47 32.03 36.04
CA GLY A 391 -16.68 32.52 35.37
C GLY A 391 -17.55 31.42 34.73
N GLN A 392 -17.12 30.16 34.76
CA GLN A 392 -17.97 29.01 34.44
C GLN A 392 -18.67 28.53 35.72
N LYS A 393 -19.79 29.18 36.05
CA LYS A 393 -20.86 28.64 36.90
C LYS A 393 -22.17 28.73 36.14
#